data_AF-A0A7J3U8H2-F1
#
_entry.id   AF-A0A7J3U8H2-F1
#
_cell.length_a   1.000
_cell.length_b   1.000
_cell.length_c   1.000
_cell.angle_alpha   90.00
_cell.angle_beta   90.00
_cell.angle_gamma   90.00
#
_symmetry.space_group_name_H-M   'P 1'
#
loop_
_entity.id
_entity.type
_entity.pdbx_description
1 polymer ?
#
loop_
_entity_poly.entity_id
_entity_poly.type
_entity_poly.pdbx_seq_one_letter_code
_entity_poly.pdbx_strand_id
1 'polypeptide(L)'
;MIIALTGTPGTGKTTVATLLKKKSYTVVELNKLAKEKGLVDGYDEERECSIIDVEKLQVYLKENLFKKNEKIILDGLLSHLIKNVDLVIILRCHPKELKKRL
;
A
#
# COMPACT_ATOMS: atom_id res chain seq x y z
N MET A 1 -12.46 8.41 4.66
CA MET A 1 -11.75 8.87 3.46
C MET A 1 -10.54 7.98 3.25
N ILE A 2 -10.50 7.24 2.15
CA ILE A 2 -9.52 6.20 1.84
C ILE A 2 -8.69 6.67 0.64
N ILE A 3 -7.36 6.74 0.81
CA ILE A 3 -6.44 7.22 -0.22
C ILE A 3 -5.45 6.11 -0.56
N ALA A 4 -5.34 5.75 -1.83
CA ALA A 4 -4.26 4.91 -2.32
C ALA A 4 -3.01 5.76 -2.58
N LEU A 5 -1.89 5.43 -1.94
CA LEU A 5 -0.59 6.03 -2.20
C LEU A 5 0.29 5.02 -2.94
N THR A 6 0.64 5.32 -4.18
CA THR A 6 1.43 4.45 -5.05
C THR A 6 2.55 5.19 -5.78
N GLY A 7 3.33 4.45 -6.56
CA GLY A 7 4.51 4.93 -7.27
C GLY A 7 5.63 3.90 -7.27
N THR A 8 6.61 4.05 -8.16
CA THR A 8 7.77 3.16 -8.28
C THR A 8 8.55 3.07 -6.96
N PRO A 9 9.21 1.94 -6.62
CA PRO A 9 10.15 1.88 -5.50
C PRO A 9 11.17 3.02 -5.58
N GLY A 10 11.53 3.64 -4.45
CA GLY A 10 12.45 4.80 -4.40
C GLY A 10 11.81 6.19 -4.59
N THR A 11 10.54 6.29 -4.96
CA THR A 11 9.86 7.60 -5.14
C THR A 11 9.53 8.33 -3.83
N GLY A 12 9.66 7.67 -2.68
CA GLY A 12 9.46 8.28 -1.36
C GLY A 12 8.13 7.97 -0.68
N LYS A 13 7.39 6.95 -1.13
CA LYS A 13 6.10 6.54 -0.53
C LYS A 13 6.17 6.35 0.99
N THR A 14 7.12 5.54 1.47
CA THR A 14 7.30 5.26 2.91
C THR A 14 7.60 6.52 3.73
N THR A 15 8.36 7.47 3.16
CA THR A 15 8.60 8.77 3.77
C THR A 15 7.32 9.59 3.90
N VAL A 16 6.55 9.70 2.82
CA VAL A 16 5.25 10.40 2.82
C VAL A 16 4.27 9.73 3.78
N ALA A 17 4.17 8.41 3.75
CA ALA A 17 3.35 7.60 4.63
C ALA A 17 3.71 7.86 6.11
N THR A 18 5.00 7.92 6.45
CA THR A 18 5.48 8.22 7.82
C THR A 18 5.10 9.64 8.27
N LEU A 19 5.21 10.63 7.38
CA LEU A 19 4.78 12.00 7.66
C LEU A 19 3.26 12.11 7.84
N LEU A 20 2.48 11.34 7.06
CA LEU A 20 1.03 11.28 7.19
C LEU A 20 0.58 10.59 8.49
N LYS A 21 1.28 9.53 8.94
CA LYS A 21 1.06 8.92 10.27
C LYS A 21 1.12 9.98 11.38
N LYS A 22 2.07 10.91 11.31
CA LYS A 22 2.23 12.02 12.28
C LYS A 22 1.12 13.07 12.20
N LYS A 23 0.36 13.13 11.10
CA LYS A 23 -0.76 14.07 10.87
C LYS A 23 -2.14 13.42 11.08
N SER A 24 -2.21 12.41 11.95
CA SER A 24 -3.45 11.70 12.32
C SER A 24 -4.11 10.94 11.16
N TYR A 25 -3.32 10.51 10.16
CA TYR A 25 -3.79 9.52 9.18
C TYR A 25 -3.48 8.11 9.68
N THR A 26 -4.45 7.21 9.53
CA THR A 26 -4.24 5.77 9.70
C THR A 26 -3.55 5.24 8.45
N VAL A 27 -2.28 4.84 8.56
CA VAL A 27 -1.52 4.35 7.41
C VAL A 27 -1.38 2.84 7.48
N VAL A 28 -1.78 2.19 6.40
CA VAL A 28 -1.87 0.75 6.27
C VAL A 28 -0.86 0.32 5.21
N GLU A 29 0.18 -0.38 5.64
CA GLU A 29 1.17 -0.96 4.74
C GLU A 29 0.63 -2.29 4.21
N LEU A 30 0.13 -2.29 2.97
CA LEU A 30 -0.65 -3.42 2.43
C LEU A 30 0.14 -4.72 2.37
N ASN A 31 1.41 -4.66 1.96
CA ASN A 31 2.28 -5.85 1.90
C ASN A 31 2.49 -6.47 3.28
N LYS A 32 2.68 -5.63 4.31
CA LYS A 32 2.89 -6.09 5.69
C LYS A 32 1.60 -6.68 6.25
N LEU A 33 0.48 -5.98 6.06
CA LEU A 33 -0.83 -6.45 6.48
C LEU A 33 -1.19 -7.80 5.86
N ALA A 34 -0.98 -7.95 4.54
CA ALA A 34 -1.28 -9.20 3.85
C ALA A 34 -0.47 -10.38 4.40
N LYS A 35 0.84 -10.19 4.64
CA LYS A 35 1.70 -11.21 5.25
C LYS A 35 1.28 -11.55 6.68
N GLU A 36 1.04 -10.54 7.52
CA GLU A 36 0.63 -10.72 8.92
C GLU A 36 -0.72 -11.43 9.07
N LYS A 37 -1.62 -11.26 8.10
CA LYS A 37 -2.95 -11.88 8.09
C LYS A 37 -3.03 -13.15 7.25
N GLY A 38 -1.91 -13.63 6.71
CA GLY A 38 -1.86 -14.84 5.89
C GLY A 38 -2.67 -14.74 4.60
N LEU A 39 -2.84 -13.53 4.05
CA LEU A 39 -3.61 -13.26 2.82
C LEU A 39 -2.71 -13.50 1.60
N VAL A 40 -2.20 -14.72 1.49
CA VAL A 40 -1.27 -15.16 0.45
C VAL A 40 -1.87 -16.32 -0.33
N ASP A 41 -1.59 -16.38 -1.63
CA ASP A 41 -2.05 -17.44 -2.54
C ASP A 41 -0.92 -18.38 -2.97
N GLY A 42 0.30 -18.16 -2.45
CA GLY A 42 1.46 -18.99 -2.75
C GLY A 42 2.77 -18.27 -2.50
N TYR A 43 3.84 -18.87 -3.02
CA TYR A 43 5.19 -18.34 -2.99
C TYR A 43 5.80 -18.42 -4.39
N ASP A 44 6.37 -17.31 -4.84
CA ASP A 44 7.14 -17.21 -6.07
C ASP A 44 8.59 -17.56 -5.72
N GLU A 45 9.04 -18.75 -6.14
CA GLU A 45 10.39 -19.25 -5.86
C GLU A 45 11.47 -18.49 -6.63
N GLU A 46 11.19 -18.04 -7.85
CA GLU A 46 12.14 -17.29 -8.69
C GLU A 46 12.43 -15.92 -8.08
N ARG A 47 11.40 -15.26 -7.54
CA ARG A 47 11.50 -13.93 -6.95
C ARG A 47 11.65 -13.93 -5.43
N GLU A 48 11.72 -15.12 -4.84
CA GLU A 48 11.80 -15.35 -3.40
C GLU A 48 10.79 -14.49 -2.59
N CYS A 49 9.52 -14.50 -3.01
CA CYS A 49 8.51 -13.65 -2.39
C CYS A 49 7.12 -14.29 -2.32
N SER A 50 6.33 -13.90 -1.31
CA SER A 50 4.95 -14.35 -1.18
C SER A 50 4.05 -13.71 -2.24
N ILE A 51 3.20 -14.51 -2.86
CA ILE A 51 2.16 -14.05 -3.78
C ILE A 51 0.96 -13.63 -2.93
N ILE A 52 0.62 -12.35 -2.95
CA ILE A 52 -0.46 -11.79 -2.14
C ILE A 52 -1.80 -12.01 -2.84
N ASP A 53 -2.77 -12.55 -2.11
CA ASP A 53 -4.15 -12.69 -2.57
C ASP A 53 -4.87 -11.35 -2.45
N VAL A 54 -5.01 -10.67 -3.58
CA VAL A 54 -5.60 -9.33 -3.66
C VAL A 54 -7.10 -9.36 -3.34
N GLU A 55 -7.81 -10.44 -3.68
CA GLU A 55 -9.25 -10.55 -3.43
C GLU A 55 -9.52 -10.72 -1.93
N LYS A 56 -8.80 -11.63 -1.27
CA LYS A 56 -8.87 -11.77 0.19
C LYS A 56 -8.45 -10.49 0.91
N LEU A 57 -7.42 -9.80 0.42
CA LEU A 57 -7.01 -8.50 0.94
C LEU A 57 -8.13 -7.45 0.80
N GLN A 58 -8.79 -7.37 -0.34
CA GLN A 58 -9.91 -6.45 -0.57
C GLN A 58 -11.07 -6.72 0.40
N VAL A 59 -11.45 -7.99 0.59
CA VAL A 59 -12.50 -8.39 1.53
C VAL A 59 -12.11 -7.99 2.95
N TYR A 60 -10.89 -8.31 3.37
CA TYR A 60 -10.38 -7.96 4.69
C TYR A 60 -10.43 -6.45 4.95
N LEU A 61 -9.95 -5.62 4.01
CA LEU A 61 -9.97 -4.16 4.13
C LEU A 61 -11.41 -3.61 4.26
N LYS A 62 -12.35 -4.14 3.47
CA LYS A 62 -13.76 -3.74 3.51
C LYS A 62 -14.41 -4.06 4.85
N GLU A 63 -14.13 -5.23 5.40
CA GLU A 63 -14.76 -5.70 6.64
C GLU A 63 -14.20 -5.03 7.88
N ASN A 64 -12.89 -4.73 7.89
CA ASN A 64 -12.15 -4.33 9.10
C ASN A 64 -11.73 -2.85 9.12
N LEU A 65 -11.51 -2.21 7.96
CA LEU A 65 -10.96 -0.86 7.90
C LEU A 65 -11.95 0.17 7.34
N PHE A 66 -12.66 -0.15 6.26
CA PHE A 66 -13.49 0.83 5.54
C PHE A 66 -14.75 1.29 6.30
N LYS A 67 -15.08 0.63 7.42
CA LYS A 67 -16.21 1.02 8.29
C LYS A 67 -15.87 2.15 9.25
N LYS A 68 -14.61 2.53 9.39
CA LYS A 68 -14.16 3.58 10.29
C LYS A 68 -14.22 4.92 9.55
N ASN A 69 -14.79 5.96 10.19
CA ASN A 69 -14.75 7.36 9.72
C ASN A 69 -13.33 7.97 9.75
N GLU A 70 -12.30 7.15 9.60
CA GLU A 70 -10.90 7.52 9.67
C GLU A 70 -10.38 7.98 8.29
N LYS A 71 -9.30 8.78 8.33
CA LYS A 71 -8.53 9.15 7.14
C LYS A 71 -7.46 8.07 6.93
N ILE A 72 -7.71 7.16 6.00
CA ILE A 72 -6.87 5.98 5.77
C ILE A 72 -5.99 6.20 4.55
N ILE A 73 -4.69 5.94 4.69
CA ILE A 73 -3.73 5.83 3.58
C ILE A 73 -3.38 4.37 3.38
N LEU A 74 -3.59 3.86 2.18
CA LEU A 74 -3.12 2.55 1.76
C LEU A 74 -1.74 2.75 1.09
N ASP A 75 -0.68 2.36 1.78
CA ASP A 75 0.71 2.44 1.29
C ASP A 75 1.17 1.11 0.69
N GLY A 76 1.89 1.21 -0.42
CA GLY A 76 2.55 0.09 -1.07
C GLY A 76 2.14 -0.10 -2.53
N LEU A 77 2.90 -0.92 -3.25
CA LEU A 77 2.62 -1.17 -4.66
C LEU A 77 1.25 -1.79 -4.89
N LEU A 78 0.65 -2.50 -3.93
CA LEU A 78 -0.67 -3.11 -4.09
C LEU A 78 -1.83 -2.11 -4.02
N SER A 79 -1.60 -0.86 -3.60
CA SER A 79 -2.68 0.09 -3.33
C SER A 79 -3.50 0.45 -4.56
N HIS A 80 -2.91 0.36 -5.75
CA HIS A 80 -3.61 0.57 -7.03
C HIS A 80 -4.57 -0.56 -7.41
N LEU A 81 -4.47 -1.74 -6.79
CA LEU A 81 -5.34 -2.89 -7.04
C LEU A 81 -6.58 -2.89 -6.13
N ILE A 82 -6.57 -2.04 -5.09
CA ILE A 82 -7.67 -1.95 -4.13
C ILE A 82 -8.80 -1.09 -4.72
N LYS A 83 -10.02 -1.66 -4.72
CA LYS A 83 -11.26 -0.99 -5.16
C LYS A 83 -11.86 -0.16 -4.02
N ASN A 84 -12.69 0.82 -4.40
CA ASN A 84 -13.42 1.72 -3.50
C ASN A 84 -12.52 2.63 -2.67
N VAL A 85 -11.52 3.24 -3.33
CA VAL A 85 -10.73 4.34 -2.75
C VAL A 85 -11.30 5.68 -3.22
N ASP A 86 -11.24 6.70 -2.37
CA ASP A 86 -11.75 8.03 -2.67
C ASP A 86 -10.76 8.86 -3.51
N LEU A 87 -9.45 8.57 -3.38
CA LEU A 87 -8.37 9.29 -4.04
C LEU A 87 -7.18 8.38 -4.32
N VAL A 88 -6.50 8.59 -5.45
CA VAL A 88 -5.22 7.94 -5.79
C VAL A 88 -4.13 9.01 -5.93
N ILE A 89 -3.04 8.84 -5.20
CA ILE A 89 -1.84 9.69 -5.28
C ILE A 89 -0.70 8.85 -5.85
N ILE A 90 -0.16 9.28 -7.00
CA ILE A 90 0.97 8.63 -7.66
C ILE A 90 2.22 9.48 -7.46
N LEU A 91 3.16 9.01 -6.64
CA LEU A 91 4.45 9.67 -6.47
C LEU A 91 5.34 9.40 -7.67
N ARG A 92 5.85 10.49 -8.26
CA ARG A 92 6.79 10.46 -9.38
C ARG A 92 8.12 11.06 -8.95
N CYS A 93 9.20 10.50 -9.49
CA CYS A 93 10.55 11.00 -9.32
C CYS A 93 11.24 10.98 -10.67
N HIS A 94 12.07 11.98 -10.94
CA HIS A 94 12.83 12.05 -12.17
C HIS A 94 13.77 10.82 -12.26
N PRO A 95 13.88 10.10 -13.40
CA PRO A 95 14.64 8.85 -13.47
C PRO A 95 16.10 8.96 -13.03
N LYS A 96 16.77 10.07 -13.36
CA LYS A 96 18.15 10.33 -12.89
C LYS A 96 18.27 10.45 -11.37
N GLU A 97 17.24 10.95 -10.70
CA GLU A 97 17.21 11.02 -9.23
C GLU A 97 16.78 9.69 -8.62
N LEU A 98 15.85 8.98 -9.25
CA LEU A 98 15.42 7.66 -8.79
C LEU A 98 16.58 6.65 -8.81
N LYS A 99 17.42 6.69 -9.85
CA LYS A 99 18.62 5.85 -9.97
C LYS A 99 19.64 6.08 -8.86
N LYS A 100 19.68 7.26 -8.23
CA LYS A 100 20.57 7.54 -7.10
C LYS A 100 20.05 6.95 -5.79
N ARG A 101 18.76 6.59 -5.72
CA ARG A 101 18.06 6.11 -4.52
C ARG A 101 17.85 4.59 -4.49
N LEU A 102 17.98 3.95 -5.65
CA LEU A 102 17.90 2.50 -5.86
C LEU A 102 19.32 1.94 -5.98
#